data_AF-A0A2A4ERD4-F1
#
_entry.id   AF-A0A2A4ERD4-F1
#
_cell.length_a   1.000
_cell.length_b   1.000
_cell.length_c   1.000
_cell.angle_alpha   90.00
_cell.angle_beta   90.00
_cell.angle_gamma   90.00
#
_symmetry.space_group_name_H-M   'P 1'
#
loop_
_entity.id
_entity.type
_entity.pdbx_description
1 polymer ?
#
loop_
_entity_poly.entity_id
_entity_poly.type
_entity_poly.pdbx_seq_one_letter_code
_entity_poly.pdbx_strand_id
1 'polypeptide(L)'
;MSETKNVGRRWRAVARQRVALVAASLTIIGATSSAEARVPPGQDPFYQYTGSTPLADINPGTVLKTRTVPYHVLGFPLPIKTTQLLYRSTGQLGQPTVNVTSVIQPALSIGPQKLISYQSFYDSLSPNDEPSYAISGGLTLGGLIPNIETVLIAPFLLQGYSIVISDTEGQQADLVDGREYGMNTLDSLRATFNSPAVGLAGNTKVVLVGYSGGAIATEWAAELAPSYAPDVDRRIIGSSMGGVLVDPARNLRYINGSLVWAGIIPPALIGISRAFNVDLTPYLNDHGKALFGQMQKDSLLNVLAQYPGLTWASIAKPEYPTPEQIPAYAKMMNDLTMGTGGTPSAPMLIQQGTGGDLVGTPGNQPGIGAGDGVMIAGDVRTLARDYCSRGVKVQYGETPLLSHTPDALLVWIPETLLWVNARFADLTAPQNCGQIPVGNSLASIPAP
;
A
#
# COMPACT_ATOMS: atom_id res chain seq x y z
N MET A 1 -23.99 23.95 94.52
CA MET A 1 -24.73 22.74 94.10
C MET A 1 -24.84 22.79 92.59
N SER A 2 -23.88 22.20 91.87
CA SER A 2 -23.88 22.21 90.39
C SER A 2 -23.68 20.78 89.96
N GLU A 3 -24.78 20.20 89.46
CA GLU A 3 -24.90 18.80 89.14
C GLU A 3 -23.98 18.38 88.00
N THR A 4 -23.29 17.30 88.32
CA THR A 4 -22.52 16.43 87.45
C THR A 4 -23.39 15.42 86.70
N LYS A 5 -22.86 15.01 85.55
CA LYS A 5 -22.74 13.61 85.07
C LYS A 5 -23.90 12.94 84.30
N ASN A 6 -23.51 12.61 83.07
CA ASN A 6 -23.35 11.26 82.51
C ASN A 6 -24.49 10.55 81.76
N VAL A 7 -24.12 10.23 80.50
CA VAL A 7 -24.12 8.89 79.88
C VAL A 7 -25.44 8.35 79.35
N GLY A 8 -25.40 7.92 78.08
CA GLY A 8 -26.13 6.71 77.68
C GLY A 8 -26.96 6.78 76.40
N ARG A 9 -26.28 6.81 75.24
CA ARG A 9 -26.56 5.98 74.05
C ARG A 9 -28.03 5.86 73.59
N ARG A 10 -28.39 6.53 72.48
CA ARG A 10 -29.60 6.19 71.70
C ARG A 10 -29.41 6.28 70.17
N TRP A 11 -29.48 5.08 69.56
CA TRP A 11 -30.07 4.67 68.27
C TRP A 11 -29.57 5.29 66.93
N ARG A 12 -28.73 4.52 66.21
CA ARG A 12 -28.69 4.50 64.74
C ARG A 12 -29.58 3.35 64.24
N ALA A 13 -30.61 3.67 63.48
CA ALA A 13 -31.44 2.69 62.79
C ALA A 13 -30.72 2.25 61.49
N VAL A 14 -30.46 0.94 61.36
CA VAL A 14 -30.10 0.30 60.09
C VAL A 14 -31.26 -0.61 59.73
N ALA A 15 -32.02 -0.23 58.71
CA ALA A 15 -33.07 -1.06 58.14
C ALA A 15 -32.43 -2.17 57.30
N ARG A 16 -32.72 -3.43 57.67
CA ARG A 16 -32.49 -4.60 56.82
C ARG A 16 -33.68 -4.72 55.86
N GLN A 17 -33.45 -4.61 54.56
CA GLN A 17 -34.33 -5.19 53.55
C GLN A 17 -33.52 -6.17 52.70
N ARG A 18 -33.97 -7.42 52.70
CA ARG A 18 -33.46 -8.51 51.86
C ARG A 18 -34.05 -8.33 50.47
N VAL A 19 -33.23 -8.01 49.49
CA VAL A 19 -33.59 -8.14 48.06
C VAL A 19 -33.19 -9.54 47.63
N ALA A 20 -34.18 -10.37 47.30
CA ALA A 20 -33.95 -11.66 46.65
C ALA A 20 -33.56 -11.39 45.19
N LEU A 21 -32.32 -11.73 44.83
CA LEU A 21 -31.84 -11.73 43.45
C LEU A 21 -32.41 -12.97 42.75
N VAL A 22 -33.39 -12.76 41.87
CA VAL A 22 -33.75 -13.73 40.84
C VAL A 22 -32.67 -13.64 39.77
N ALA A 23 -31.76 -14.61 39.76
CA ALA A 23 -30.81 -14.79 38.67
C ALA A 23 -31.57 -15.28 37.43
N ALA A 24 -31.88 -14.38 36.51
CA ALA A 24 -32.24 -14.76 35.15
C ALA A 24 -30.96 -15.23 34.46
N SER A 25 -30.79 -16.55 34.37
CA SER A 25 -29.73 -17.18 33.59
C SER A 25 -29.95 -16.87 32.11
N LEU A 26 -29.27 -15.86 31.58
CA LEU A 26 -29.01 -15.78 30.14
C LEU A 26 -28.04 -16.92 29.81
N THR A 27 -28.56 -18.03 29.32
CA THR A 27 -27.79 -18.99 28.55
C THR A 27 -27.32 -18.30 27.28
N ILE A 28 -26.15 -17.67 27.36
CA ILE A 28 -25.33 -17.40 26.18
C ILE A 28 -25.01 -18.77 25.61
N ILE A 29 -25.67 -19.16 24.53
CA ILE A 29 -25.17 -20.22 23.67
C ILE A 29 -23.90 -19.64 23.07
N GLY A 30 -22.79 -19.81 23.79
CA GLY A 30 -21.47 -19.55 23.28
C GLY A 30 -21.25 -20.55 22.16
N ALA A 31 -21.47 -20.11 20.92
CA ALA A 31 -20.73 -20.68 19.82
C ALA A 31 -19.26 -20.39 20.15
N THR A 32 -18.58 -21.36 20.73
CA THR A 32 -17.13 -21.38 20.78
C THR A 32 -16.67 -21.55 19.34
N SER A 33 -16.64 -20.46 18.57
CA SER A 33 -15.77 -20.38 17.42
C SER A 33 -14.37 -20.37 18.00
N SER A 34 -13.76 -21.54 18.13
CA SER A 34 -12.31 -21.62 18.17
C SER A 34 -11.84 -20.79 16.98
N ALA A 35 -11.18 -19.65 17.25
CA ALA A 35 -10.52 -18.89 16.21
C ALA A 35 -9.40 -19.79 15.67
N GLU A 36 -9.72 -20.65 14.71
CA GLU A 36 -8.71 -21.37 13.94
C GLU A 36 -7.80 -20.30 13.35
N ALA A 37 -6.51 -20.41 13.64
CA ALA A 37 -5.52 -19.57 13.01
C ALA A 37 -5.71 -19.65 11.49
N ARG A 38 -5.91 -18.51 10.83
CA ARG A 38 -6.20 -18.48 9.40
C ARG A 38 -5.03 -19.09 8.65
N VAL A 39 -5.31 -20.02 7.72
CA VAL A 39 -4.27 -20.70 6.93
C VAL A 39 -3.48 -19.65 6.14
N PRO A 40 -2.15 -19.53 6.33
CA PRO A 40 -1.32 -18.56 5.61
C PRO A 40 -1.34 -18.82 4.09
N PRO A 41 -1.10 -17.81 3.25
CA PRO A 41 -1.14 -17.92 1.79
C PRO A 41 -0.35 -19.11 1.23
N GLY A 42 0.87 -19.35 1.72
CA GLY A 42 1.71 -20.47 1.28
C GLY A 42 1.14 -21.87 1.57
N GLN A 43 0.17 -21.99 2.48
CA GLN A 43 -0.49 -23.25 2.87
C GLN A 43 -1.95 -23.32 2.42
N ASP A 44 -2.52 -22.22 1.92
CA ASP A 44 -3.90 -22.12 1.50
C ASP A 44 -4.02 -22.41 0.00
N PRO A 45 -4.67 -23.53 -0.42
CA PRO A 45 -4.80 -23.90 -1.82
C PRO A 45 -5.51 -22.85 -2.69
N PHE A 46 -6.18 -21.86 -2.08
CA PHE A 46 -6.77 -20.74 -2.81
C PHE A 46 -5.72 -19.88 -3.52
N TYR A 47 -4.53 -19.69 -2.93
CA TYR A 47 -3.45 -18.85 -3.45
C TYR A 47 -2.61 -19.55 -4.53
N GLN A 48 -2.93 -20.80 -4.86
CA GLN A 48 -2.19 -21.60 -5.83
C GLN A 48 -3.05 -21.92 -7.04
N TYR A 49 -2.48 -21.82 -8.24
CA TYR A 49 -3.13 -22.34 -9.44
C TYR A 49 -2.87 -23.84 -9.57
N THR A 50 -3.97 -24.60 -9.70
CA THR A 50 -3.95 -26.07 -9.78
C THR A 50 -4.66 -26.58 -11.04
N GLY A 51 -4.87 -25.71 -12.03
CA GLY A 51 -5.46 -26.10 -13.31
C GLY A 51 -4.44 -26.72 -14.25
N SER A 52 -4.93 -27.41 -15.29
CA SER A 52 -4.09 -28.09 -16.28
C SER A 52 -3.60 -27.22 -17.43
N THR A 53 -4.30 -26.10 -17.71
CA THR A 53 -3.90 -25.16 -18.77
C THR A 53 -2.71 -24.33 -18.29
N PRO A 54 -1.58 -24.27 -19.02
CA PRO A 54 -0.46 -23.41 -18.65
C PRO A 54 -0.88 -21.95 -18.47
N LEU A 55 -0.35 -21.25 -17.46
CA LEU A 55 -0.69 -19.84 -17.21
C LEU A 55 -0.30 -18.92 -18.38
N ALA A 56 0.68 -19.32 -19.19
CA ALA A 56 1.08 -18.62 -20.42
C ALA A 56 -0.05 -18.57 -21.46
N ASP A 57 -0.94 -19.56 -21.47
CA ASP A 57 -2.04 -19.70 -22.42
C ASP A 57 -3.35 -19.08 -21.88
N ILE A 58 -3.32 -18.48 -20.70
CA ILE A 58 -4.45 -17.83 -20.06
C ILE A 58 -4.22 -16.32 -20.11
N ASN A 59 -5.26 -15.57 -20.50
CA ASN A 59 -5.15 -14.12 -20.60
C ASN A 59 -4.99 -13.44 -19.22
N PRO A 60 -4.16 -12.39 -19.11
CA PRO A 60 -4.07 -11.54 -17.92
C PRO A 60 -5.45 -11.07 -17.43
N GLY A 61 -5.68 -11.13 -16.12
CA GLY A 61 -6.95 -10.80 -15.47
C GLY A 61 -8.03 -11.88 -15.53
N THR A 62 -7.75 -13.07 -16.07
CA THR A 62 -8.71 -14.20 -16.03
C THR A 62 -8.89 -14.68 -14.59
N VAL A 63 -10.14 -14.80 -14.12
CA VAL A 63 -10.47 -15.36 -12.81
C VAL A 63 -10.27 -16.88 -12.83
N LEU A 64 -9.44 -17.38 -11.91
CA LEU A 64 -9.05 -18.79 -11.80
C LEU A 64 -9.75 -19.48 -10.62
N LYS A 65 -9.90 -18.77 -9.49
CA LYS A 65 -10.64 -19.23 -8.32
C LYS A 65 -11.42 -18.07 -7.72
N THR A 66 -12.51 -18.38 -7.04
CA THR A 66 -13.35 -17.40 -6.36
C THR A 66 -13.75 -17.95 -4.99
N ARG A 67 -13.69 -17.11 -3.96
CA ARG A 67 -14.30 -17.41 -2.66
C ARG A 67 -14.92 -16.16 -2.06
N THR A 68 -15.87 -16.35 -1.16
CA THR A 68 -16.42 -15.27 -0.35
C THR A 68 -15.93 -15.43 1.08
N VAL A 69 -15.46 -14.35 1.67
CA VAL A 69 -15.00 -14.27 3.06
C VAL A 69 -15.65 -13.06 3.73
N PRO A 70 -15.88 -13.08 5.06
CA PRO A 70 -16.16 -11.84 5.76
C PRO A 70 -14.92 -10.94 5.70
N TYR A 71 -15.12 -9.63 5.61
CA TYR A 71 -14.04 -8.67 5.81
C TYR A 71 -13.60 -8.70 7.28
N HIS A 72 -12.31 -8.78 7.57
CA HIS A 72 -11.81 -8.74 8.94
C HIS A 72 -11.05 -7.46 9.23
N VAL A 73 -11.13 -7.02 10.49
CA VAL A 73 -10.26 -5.98 11.06
C VAL A 73 -9.65 -6.55 12.33
N LEU A 74 -8.33 -6.62 12.37
CA LEU A 74 -7.53 -7.21 13.45
C LEU A 74 -8.04 -8.62 13.82
N GLY A 75 -8.36 -9.43 12.80
CA GLY A 75 -8.88 -10.80 12.96
C GLY A 75 -10.36 -10.89 13.35
N PHE A 76 -11.05 -9.77 13.59
CA PHE A 76 -12.48 -9.76 13.90
C PHE A 76 -13.32 -9.65 12.62
N PRO A 77 -14.25 -10.58 12.35
CA PRO A 77 -15.08 -10.52 11.16
C PRO A 77 -16.13 -9.41 11.27
N LEU A 78 -16.29 -8.66 10.19
CA LEU A 78 -17.34 -7.68 9.97
C LEU A 78 -18.37 -8.25 8.97
N PRO A 79 -19.65 -7.86 9.07
CA PRO A 79 -20.71 -8.29 8.14
C PRO A 79 -20.64 -7.55 6.80
N ILE A 80 -19.44 -7.45 6.21
CA ILE A 80 -19.18 -6.83 4.92
C ILE A 80 -18.78 -7.94 3.95
N LYS A 81 -19.55 -8.08 2.87
CA LYS A 81 -19.29 -9.09 1.84
C LYS A 81 -17.98 -8.76 1.12
N THR A 82 -17.03 -9.68 1.21
CA THR A 82 -15.77 -9.61 0.45
C THR A 82 -15.63 -10.83 -0.45
N THR A 83 -15.42 -10.58 -1.74
CA THR A 83 -15.12 -11.62 -2.71
C THR A 83 -13.64 -11.61 -3.03
N GLN A 84 -12.97 -12.72 -2.78
CA GLN A 84 -11.58 -12.91 -3.20
C GLN A 84 -11.54 -13.65 -4.54
N LEU A 85 -10.68 -13.17 -5.42
CA LEU A 85 -10.43 -13.73 -6.73
C LEU A 85 -8.95 -14.09 -6.83
N LEU A 86 -8.64 -15.35 -7.12
CA LEU A 86 -7.34 -15.71 -7.68
C LEU A 86 -7.43 -15.41 -9.18
N TYR A 87 -6.51 -14.63 -9.73
CA TYR A 87 -6.48 -14.28 -11.14
C TYR A 87 -5.11 -14.51 -11.75
N ARG A 88 -5.06 -14.75 -13.07
CA ARG A 88 -3.81 -14.80 -13.82
C ARG A 88 -3.24 -13.39 -13.93
N SER A 89 -1.98 -13.21 -13.55
CA SER A 89 -1.26 -11.94 -13.62
C SER A 89 0.06 -12.07 -14.40
N THR A 90 0.87 -11.01 -14.39
CA THR A 90 2.18 -10.92 -15.05
C THR A 90 3.18 -10.34 -14.06
N GLY A 91 4.32 -11.02 -13.85
CA GLY A 91 5.40 -10.49 -13.03
C GLY A 91 6.40 -9.66 -13.84
N GLN A 92 7.43 -9.12 -13.17
CA GLN A 92 8.34 -8.10 -13.70
C GLN A 92 8.91 -8.35 -15.11
N LEU A 93 9.37 -9.57 -15.36
CA LEU A 93 10.04 -9.95 -16.61
C LEU A 93 9.05 -10.44 -17.69
N GLY A 94 7.75 -10.24 -17.47
CA GLY A 94 6.69 -10.71 -18.35
C GLY A 94 6.28 -12.16 -18.11
N GLN A 95 6.81 -12.82 -17.07
CA GLN A 95 6.46 -14.19 -16.75
C GLN A 95 5.00 -14.29 -16.28
N PRO A 96 4.24 -15.29 -16.77
CA PRO A 96 2.87 -15.50 -16.31
C PRO A 96 2.87 -16.01 -14.86
N THR A 97 2.07 -15.37 -14.01
CA THR A 97 1.93 -15.72 -12.60
C THR A 97 0.45 -15.73 -12.20
N VAL A 98 0.16 -15.95 -10.92
CA VAL A 98 -1.15 -15.71 -10.33
C VAL A 98 -1.05 -14.74 -9.17
N ASN A 99 -2.15 -14.08 -8.88
CA ASN A 99 -2.24 -13.18 -7.75
C ASN A 99 -3.67 -13.14 -7.19
N VAL A 100 -3.84 -12.58 -6.00
CA VAL A 100 -5.13 -12.48 -5.31
C VAL A 100 -5.56 -11.01 -5.20
N THR A 101 -6.88 -10.81 -5.32
CA THR A 101 -7.51 -9.53 -5.02
C THR A 101 -8.76 -9.72 -4.19
N SER A 102 -9.02 -8.78 -3.30
CA SER A 102 -10.21 -8.70 -2.45
C SER A 102 -11.12 -7.57 -2.93
N VAL A 103 -12.35 -7.90 -3.30
CA VAL A 103 -13.38 -6.95 -3.70
C VAL A 103 -14.40 -6.82 -2.57
N ILE A 104 -14.40 -5.66 -1.92
CA ILE A 104 -15.20 -5.33 -0.75
C ILE A 104 -16.42 -4.56 -1.23
N GLN A 105 -17.60 -5.14 -1.02
CA GLN A 105 -18.86 -4.55 -1.49
C GLN A 105 -19.53 -3.78 -0.35
N PRO A 106 -20.01 -2.55 -0.60
CA PRO A 106 -20.65 -1.75 0.43
C PRO A 106 -21.99 -2.39 0.83
N ALA A 107 -22.37 -2.23 2.10
CA ALA A 107 -23.64 -2.74 2.60
C ALA A 107 -24.86 -2.09 1.92
N LEU A 108 -24.70 -0.84 1.47
CA LEU A 108 -25.70 -0.08 0.75
C LEU A 108 -25.03 0.63 -0.43
N SER A 109 -25.63 0.53 -1.62
CA SER A 109 -25.21 1.30 -2.80
C SER A 109 -26.44 1.96 -3.41
N ILE A 110 -26.39 3.28 -3.60
CA ILE A 110 -27.45 4.09 -4.20
C ILE A 110 -26.91 4.72 -5.48
N GLY A 111 -27.62 4.54 -6.59
CA GLY A 111 -27.22 5.07 -7.90
C GLY A 111 -26.25 4.15 -8.65
N PRO A 112 -25.49 4.71 -9.62
CA PRO A 112 -24.49 3.96 -10.37
C PRO A 112 -23.43 3.35 -9.45
N GLN A 113 -22.98 2.13 -9.76
CA GLN A 113 -21.89 1.50 -9.04
C GLN A 113 -20.59 2.30 -9.23
N LYS A 114 -19.87 2.50 -8.13
CA LYS A 114 -18.59 3.21 -8.08
C LYS A 114 -17.53 2.26 -7.57
N LEU A 115 -16.36 2.25 -8.20
CA LEU A 115 -15.25 1.41 -7.79
C LEU A 115 -14.04 2.28 -7.42
N ILE A 116 -13.39 1.96 -6.31
CA ILE A 116 -12.05 2.46 -6.02
C ILE A 116 -11.10 1.28 -6.07
N SER A 117 -10.03 1.41 -6.82
CA SER A 117 -8.87 0.55 -6.69
C SER A 117 -7.97 1.18 -5.63
N TYR A 118 -7.88 0.54 -4.47
CA TYR A 118 -7.03 1.01 -3.38
C TYR A 118 -5.78 0.14 -3.33
N GLN A 119 -4.63 0.80 -3.39
CA GLN A 119 -3.32 0.17 -3.34
C GLN A 119 -2.77 0.30 -1.91
N SER A 120 -2.56 -0.83 -1.26
CA SER A 120 -2.03 -0.90 0.10
C SER A 120 -0.54 -0.58 0.13
N PHE A 121 -0.07 0.11 1.16
CA PHE A 121 1.35 0.36 1.45
C PHE A 121 1.90 -0.62 2.50
N TYR A 122 1.53 -1.90 2.39
CA TYR A 122 1.94 -2.92 3.35
C TYR A 122 3.45 -3.21 3.36
N ASP A 123 4.14 -2.84 2.27
CA ASP A 123 5.58 -2.71 2.15
C ASP A 123 6.35 -3.89 2.79
N SER A 124 6.22 -5.09 2.22
CA SER A 124 6.76 -6.32 2.81
C SER A 124 7.49 -7.23 1.82
N LEU A 125 8.37 -8.09 2.34
CA LEU A 125 8.97 -9.20 1.58
C LEU A 125 8.29 -10.55 1.85
N SER A 126 7.17 -10.53 2.57
CA SER A 126 6.45 -11.70 3.03
C SER A 126 5.05 -11.76 2.42
N PRO A 127 4.73 -12.82 1.66
CA PRO A 127 3.36 -13.07 1.19
C PRO A 127 2.34 -13.18 2.35
N ASN A 128 2.78 -13.45 3.58
CA ASN A 128 1.86 -13.47 4.73
C ASN A 128 1.43 -12.07 5.20
N ASP A 129 2.02 -10.99 4.69
CA ASP A 129 1.60 -9.62 5.00
C ASP A 129 0.68 -9.04 3.93
N GLU A 130 0.35 -9.82 2.90
CA GLU A 130 -0.53 -9.42 1.81
C GLU A 130 -1.92 -8.98 2.31
N PRO A 131 -2.50 -7.90 1.72
CA PRO A 131 -3.82 -7.41 2.08
C PRO A 131 -4.91 -8.49 2.07
N SER A 132 -4.92 -9.39 1.09
CA SER A 132 -5.92 -10.44 0.98
C SER A 132 -5.90 -11.39 2.18
N TYR A 133 -4.71 -11.69 2.74
CA TYR A 133 -4.61 -12.53 3.92
C TYR A 133 -5.14 -11.79 5.15
N ALA A 134 -4.71 -10.54 5.36
CA ALA A 134 -5.19 -9.69 6.45
C ALA A 134 -6.72 -9.53 6.43
N ILE A 135 -7.30 -9.24 5.25
CA ILE A 135 -8.75 -9.12 5.03
C ILE A 135 -9.48 -10.42 5.34
N SER A 136 -8.85 -11.58 5.12
CA SER A 136 -9.43 -12.89 5.43
C SER A 136 -9.28 -13.31 6.90
N GLY A 137 -8.72 -12.44 7.75
CA GLY A 137 -8.55 -12.66 9.19
C GLY A 137 -7.13 -13.09 9.61
N GLY A 138 -6.17 -13.08 8.67
CA GLY A 138 -4.77 -13.30 8.97
C GLY A 138 -4.18 -12.21 9.86
N LEU A 139 -3.28 -12.61 10.76
CA LEU A 139 -2.60 -11.70 11.69
C LEU A 139 -1.09 -11.94 11.63
N THR A 140 -0.37 -10.90 11.24
CA THR A 140 1.09 -10.81 11.22
C THR A 140 1.49 -9.40 11.64
N LEU A 141 2.79 -9.16 11.86
CA LEU A 141 3.27 -7.81 12.16
C LEU A 141 3.03 -6.89 10.95
N GLY A 142 3.52 -7.24 9.76
CA GLY A 142 3.33 -6.42 8.55
C GLY A 142 1.86 -6.27 8.14
N GLY A 143 1.05 -7.31 8.33
CA GLY A 143 -0.39 -7.30 8.11
C GLY A 143 -1.17 -6.32 9.00
N LEU A 144 -0.55 -5.70 10.03
CA LEU A 144 -1.17 -4.60 10.76
C LEU A 144 -1.41 -3.37 9.87
N ILE A 145 -0.59 -3.14 8.84
CA ILE A 145 -0.77 -2.00 7.92
C ILE A 145 -2.10 -2.11 7.17
N PRO A 146 -2.40 -3.18 6.40
CA PRO A 146 -3.72 -3.38 5.77
C PRO A 146 -4.90 -3.24 6.74
N ASN A 147 -4.73 -3.63 8.01
CA ASN A 147 -5.77 -3.46 9.03
C ASN A 147 -6.00 -1.98 9.39
N ILE A 148 -4.94 -1.18 9.54
CA ILE A 148 -5.03 0.27 9.81
C ILE A 148 -5.62 1.01 8.61
N GLU A 149 -5.27 0.59 7.39
CA GLU A 149 -5.78 1.17 6.13
C GLU A 149 -7.30 1.06 5.99
N THR A 150 -7.96 0.19 6.76
CA THR A 150 -9.43 0.16 6.87
C THR A 150 -10.00 1.56 7.14
N VAL A 151 -9.32 2.37 7.96
CA VAL A 151 -9.75 3.74 8.29
C VAL A 151 -9.72 4.66 7.06
N LEU A 152 -8.84 4.39 6.10
CA LEU A 152 -8.69 5.16 4.86
C LEU A 152 -9.80 4.82 3.86
N ILE A 153 -10.21 3.55 3.78
CA ILE A 153 -11.23 3.09 2.83
C ILE A 153 -12.66 3.16 3.39
N ALA A 154 -12.83 3.16 4.72
CA ALA A 154 -14.14 3.18 5.37
C ALA A 154 -15.04 4.35 4.93
N PRO A 155 -14.55 5.60 4.79
CA PRO A 155 -15.38 6.71 4.30
C PRO A 155 -15.96 6.46 2.91
N PHE A 156 -15.25 5.75 2.03
CA PHE A 156 -15.74 5.39 0.70
C PHE A 156 -16.76 4.25 0.76
N LEU A 157 -16.50 3.21 1.55
CA LEU A 157 -17.47 2.12 1.78
C LEU A 157 -18.80 2.65 2.33
N LEU A 158 -18.75 3.61 3.27
CA LEU A 158 -19.93 4.26 3.84
C LEU A 158 -20.70 5.12 2.81
N GLN A 159 -20.01 5.64 1.78
CA GLN A 159 -20.63 6.37 0.67
C GLN A 159 -21.12 5.45 -0.48
N GLY A 160 -21.07 4.13 -0.27
CA GLY A 160 -21.58 3.15 -1.22
C GLY A 160 -20.64 2.82 -2.38
N TYR A 161 -19.34 3.07 -2.21
CA TYR A 161 -18.30 2.65 -3.15
C TYR A 161 -17.92 1.19 -2.88
N SER A 162 -17.73 0.41 -3.95
CA SER A 162 -16.98 -0.85 -3.86
C SER A 162 -15.49 -0.54 -3.86
N ILE A 163 -14.71 -1.33 -3.12
CA ILE A 163 -13.26 -1.20 -3.05
C ILE A 163 -12.63 -2.49 -3.56
N VAL A 164 -11.64 -2.40 -4.44
CA VAL A 164 -10.79 -3.52 -4.83
C VAL A 164 -9.38 -3.28 -4.29
N ILE A 165 -8.84 -4.28 -3.61
CA ILE A 165 -7.48 -4.27 -3.03
C ILE A 165 -6.78 -5.52 -3.53
N SER A 166 -5.81 -5.35 -4.42
CA SER A 166 -4.92 -6.43 -4.89
C SER A 166 -3.70 -6.54 -4.00
N ASP A 167 -3.11 -7.74 -3.94
CA ASP A 167 -1.80 -7.96 -3.32
C ASP A 167 -0.73 -7.47 -4.31
N THR A 168 -0.49 -6.15 -4.33
CA THR A 168 0.21 -5.48 -5.44
C THR A 168 1.62 -5.99 -5.67
N GLU A 169 2.31 -6.45 -4.63
CA GLU A 169 3.69 -6.95 -4.73
C GLU A 169 3.78 -8.37 -5.32
N GLY A 170 2.64 -8.97 -5.69
CA GLY A 170 2.60 -10.29 -6.30
C GLY A 170 2.89 -11.42 -5.33
N GLN A 171 2.85 -12.65 -5.84
CA GLN A 171 2.87 -13.88 -5.05
C GLN A 171 4.14 -14.08 -4.21
N GLN A 172 5.23 -13.40 -4.54
CA GLN A 172 6.51 -13.47 -3.81
C GLN A 172 6.75 -12.27 -2.90
N ALA A 173 5.84 -11.29 -2.89
CA ALA A 173 6.02 -9.99 -2.25
C ALA A 173 7.32 -9.30 -2.70
N ASP A 174 7.40 -8.99 -3.99
CA ASP A 174 8.55 -8.36 -4.63
C ASP A 174 8.54 -6.84 -4.39
N LEU A 175 8.91 -6.45 -3.16
CA LEU A 175 8.92 -5.08 -2.67
C LEU A 175 9.68 -4.10 -3.61
N VAL A 176 9.06 -2.93 -3.85
CA VAL A 176 9.53 -1.83 -4.72
C VAL A 176 9.46 -2.11 -6.24
N ASP A 177 9.02 -3.30 -6.69
CA ASP A 177 8.81 -3.51 -8.13
C ASP A 177 7.53 -2.86 -8.67
N GLY A 178 7.67 -1.61 -9.09
CA GLY A 178 6.55 -0.84 -9.60
C GLY A 178 5.85 -1.43 -10.83
N ARG A 179 6.58 -2.07 -11.75
CA ARG A 179 5.96 -2.66 -12.95
C ARG A 179 5.07 -3.85 -12.61
N GLU A 180 5.54 -4.75 -11.76
CA GLU A 180 4.71 -5.83 -11.23
C GLU A 180 3.51 -5.26 -10.46
N TYR A 181 3.68 -4.22 -9.64
CA TYR A 181 2.58 -3.58 -8.93
C TYR A 181 1.50 -3.04 -9.87
N GLY A 182 1.93 -2.37 -10.95
CA GLY A 182 1.05 -1.82 -11.97
C GLY A 182 0.28 -2.91 -12.72
N MET A 183 0.97 -3.95 -13.19
CA MET A 183 0.34 -5.08 -13.89
C MET A 183 -0.63 -5.84 -12.99
N ASN A 184 -0.24 -6.14 -11.74
CA ASN A 184 -1.10 -6.77 -10.75
C ASN A 184 -2.36 -5.93 -10.48
N THR A 185 -2.22 -4.61 -10.33
CA THR A 185 -3.36 -3.71 -10.15
C THR A 185 -4.31 -3.76 -11.36
N LEU A 186 -3.80 -3.66 -12.59
CA LEU A 186 -4.62 -3.65 -13.81
C LEU A 186 -5.30 -4.99 -14.07
N ASP A 187 -4.59 -6.10 -13.86
CA ASP A 187 -5.14 -7.44 -14.01
C ASP A 187 -6.17 -7.76 -12.91
N SER A 188 -5.99 -7.24 -11.70
CA SER A 188 -7.01 -7.32 -10.65
C SER A 188 -8.30 -6.60 -11.05
N LEU A 189 -8.20 -5.47 -11.75
CA LEU A 189 -9.34 -4.73 -12.28
C LEU A 189 -10.04 -5.50 -13.40
N ARG A 190 -9.29 -6.12 -14.32
CA ARG A 190 -9.86 -7.05 -15.31
C ARG A 190 -10.62 -8.18 -14.64
N ALA A 191 -10.02 -8.84 -13.65
CA ALA A 191 -10.66 -9.93 -12.89
C ALA A 191 -11.93 -9.45 -12.19
N THR A 192 -11.87 -8.28 -11.58
CA THR A 192 -12.99 -7.64 -10.86
C THR A 192 -14.15 -7.30 -11.81
N PHE A 193 -13.88 -6.67 -12.95
CA PHE A 193 -14.91 -6.32 -13.93
C PHE A 193 -15.53 -7.54 -14.62
N ASN A 194 -14.77 -8.61 -14.79
CA ASN A 194 -15.22 -9.82 -15.48
C ASN A 194 -15.82 -10.88 -14.54
N SER A 195 -15.75 -10.70 -13.22
CA SER A 195 -16.24 -11.68 -12.25
C SER A 195 -17.76 -11.58 -12.01
N PRO A 196 -18.54 -12.64 -12.31
CA PRO A 196 -19.97 -12.67 -11.98
C PRO A 196 -20.24 -12.63 -10.48
N ALA A 197 -19.32 -13.13 -9.65
CA ALA A 197 -19.47 -13.14 -8.19
C ALA A 197 -19.39 -11.72 -7.58
N VAL A 198 -18.64 -10.84 -8.26
CA VAL A 198 -18.55 -9.41 -7.95
C VAL A 198 -19.76 -8.67 -8.52
N GLY A 199 -20.13 -8.91 -9.79
CA GLY A 199 -21.36 -8.38 -10.38
C GLY A 199 -21.35 -6.85 -10.60
N LEU A 200 -20.21 -6.30 -11.02
CA LEU A 200 -20.15 -4.90 -11.46
C LEU A 200 -20.75 -4.74 -12.87
N ALA A 201 -21.37 -3.60 -13.12
CA ALA A 201 -21.88 -3.23 -14.43
C ALA A 201 -20.74 -3.06 -15.45
N GLY A 202 -21.02 -3.40 -16.70
CA GLY A 202 -20.07 -3.35 -17.80
C GLY A 202 -19.52 -1.95 -18.13
N ASN A 203 -20.02 -0.88 -17.50
CA ASN A 203 -19.55 0.50 -17.65
C ASN A 203 -19.08 1.14 -16.33
N THR A 204 -18.99 0.37 -15.24
CA THR A 204 -18.52 0.87 -13.93
C THR A 204 -17.17 1.57 -14.08
N LYS A 205 -17.11 2.79 -13.55
CA LYS A 205 -15.91 3.64 -13.53
C LYS A 205 -15.09 3.37 -12.26
N VAL A 206 -13.78 3.60 -12.38
CA VAL A 206 -12.83 3.38 -11.30
C VAL A 206 -11.91 4.58 -11.11
N VAL A 207 -11.55 4.85 -9.85
CA VAL A 207 -10.45 5.75 -9.49
C VAL A 207 -9.36 4.93 -8.80
N LEU A 208 -8.10 5.16 -9.16
CA LEU A 208 -6.93 4.53 -8.53
C LEU A 208 -6.49 5.39 -7.33
N VAL A 209 -6.14 4.78 -6.20
CA VAL A 209 -5.84 5.49 -4.95
C VAL A 209 -4.74 4.76 -4.18
N GLY A 210 -3.65 5.47 -3.84
CA GLY A 210 -2.61 4.90 -2.99
C GLY A 210 -1.64 5.93 -2.44
N TYR A 211 -1.00 5.62 -1.32
CA TYR A 211 -0.02 6.48 -0.65
C TYR A 211 1.25 5.67 -0.37
N SER A 212 2.43 6.28 -0.29
CA SER A 212 3.69 5.55 -0.03
C SER A 212 3.93 4.40 -1.03
N GLY A 213 4.18 3.17 -0.60
CA GLY A 213 4.26 2.00 -1.48
C GLY A 213 2.99 1.77 -2.32
N GLY A 214 1.82 2.15 -1.80
CA GLY A 214 0.58 2.15 -2.57
C GLY A 214 0.58 3.17 -3.71
N ALA A 215 1.31 4.29 -3.58
CA ALA A 215 1.48 5.25 -4.66
C ALA A 215 2.35 4.67 -5.80
N ILE A 216 3.27 3.75 -5.50
CA ILE A 216 4.03 3.00 -6.53
C ILE A 216 3.06 2.24 -7.43
N ALA A 217 2.18 1.45 -6.83
CA ALA A 217 1.20 0.68 -7.57
C ALA A 217 0.20 1.57 -8.33
N THR A 218 -0.24 2.67 -7.71
CA THR A 218 -1.21 3.61 -8.30
C THR A 218 -0.64 4.28 -9.55
N GLU A 219 0.62 4.72 -9.47
CA GLU A 219 1.30 5.42 -10.54
C GLU A 219 1.64 4.48 -11.69
N TRP A 220 2.27 3.33 -11.42
CA TRP A 220 2.62 2.37 -12.45
C TRP A 220 1.37 1.79 -13.14
N ALA A 221 0.29 1.54 -12.40
CA ALA A 221 -0.98 1.16 -13.00
C ALA A 221 -1.52 2.25 -13.93
N ALA A 222 -1.46 3.52 -13.52
CA ALA A 222 -1.93 4.64 -14.33
C ALA A 222 -1.11 4.81 -15.62
N GLU A 223 0.22 4.69 -15.55
CA GLU A 223 1.09 4.87 -16.71
C GLU A 223 1.01 3.70 -17.70
N LEU A 224 0.89 2.47 -17.18
CA LEU A 224 0.80 1.26 -18.00
C LEU A 224 -0.60 1.05 -18.58
N ALA A 225 -1.66 1.59 -17.97
CA ALA A 225 -3.04 1.31 -18.36
C ALA A 225 -3.31 1.45 -19.87
N PRO A 226 -2.90 2.52 -20.57
CA PRO A 226 -3.27 2.69 -21.98
C PRO A 226 -2.65 1.64 -22.91
N SER A 227 -1.44 1.15 -22.61
CA SER A 227 -0.72 0.19 -23.45
C SER A 227 -0.97 -1.26 -23.02
N TYR A 228 -1.00 -1.53 -21.71
CA TYR A 228 -1.12 -2.87 -21.13
C TYR A 228 -2.58 -3.31 -20.97
N ALA A 229 -3.44 -2.41 -20.51
CA ALA A 229 -4.85 -2.70 -20.22
C ALA A 229 -5.82 -1.65 -20.75
N PRO A 230 -5.87 -1.41 -22.07
CA PRO A 230 -6.76 -0.40 -22.67
C PRO A 230 -8.25 -0.67 -22.37
N ASP A 231 -8.62 -1.92 -22.11
CA ASP A 231 -9.96 -2.33 -21.70
C ASP A 231 -10.34 -1.85 -20.29
N VAL A 232 -9.36 -1.69 -19.40
CA VAL A 232 -9.45 -1.09 -18.06
C VAL A 232 -9.26 0.42 -18.12
N ASP A 233 -8.31 0.91 -18.89
CA ASP A 233 -7.96 2.34 -19.05
C ASP A 233 -9.19 3.21 -19.32
N ARG A 234 -10.04 2.80 -20.27
CA ARG A 234 -11.32 3.48 -20.61
C ARG A 234 -12.31 3.62 -19.44
N ARG A 235 -12.08 2.93 -18.34
CA ARG A 235 -12.89 2.97 -17.11
C ARG A 235 -12.24 3.81 -16.02
N ILE A 236 -10.94 4.09 -16.11
CA ILE A 236 -10.23 4.95 -15.16
C ILE A 236 -10.67 6.39 -15.39
N ILE A 237 -11.20 7.02 -14.34
CA ILE A 237 -11.63 8.43 -14.38
C ILE A 237 -10.72 9.34 -13.54
N GLY A 238 -9.67 8.78 -12.97
CA GLY A 238 -8.62 9.50 -12.29
C GLY A 238 -7.73 8.61 -11.43
N SER A 239 -6.60 9.17 -10.99
CA SER A 239 -5.71 8.59 -9.98
C SER A 239 -5.39 9.62 -8.89
N SER A 240 -5.44 9.23 -7.61
CA SER A 240 -4.97 10.04 -6.49
C SER A 240 -3.81 9.33 -5.79
N MET A 241 -2.69 10.03 -5.63
CA MET A 241 -1.50 9.47 -5.00
C MET A 241 -0.77 10.46 -4.10
N GLY A 242 -0.02 9.96 -3.13
CA GLY A 242 0.85 10.79 -2.32
C GLY A 242 2.07 10.07 -1.78
N GLY A 243 3.16 10.81 -1.53
CA GLY A 243 4.43 10.22 -1.11
C GLY A 243 4.96 9.26 -2.19
N VAL A 244 5.33 9.80 -3.36
CA VAL A 244 5.54 8.99 -4.58
C VAL A 244 7.02 8.65 -4.80
N LEU A 245 7.33 7.37 -5.01
CA LEU A 245 8.69 6.88 -5.30
C LEU A 245 8.99 6.92 -6.80
N VAL A 246 9.47 8.06 -7.29
CA VAL A 246 9.70 8.28 -8.74
C VAL A 246 11.01 7.66 -9.25
N ASP A 247 12.11 7.84 -8.51
CA ASP A 247 13.46 7.38 -8.88
C ASP A 247 14.02 6.56 -7.71
N PRO A 248 13.91 5.22 -7.76
CA PRO A 248 14.36 4.36 -6.67
C PRO A 248 15.86 4.47 -6.35
N ALA A 249 16.72 4.79 -7.32
CA ALA A 249 18.15 4.99 -7.06
C ALA A 249 18.43 6.28 -6.30
N ARG A 250 17.80 7.39 -6.69
CA ARG A 250 17.92 8.64 -5.91
C ARG A 250 17.29 8.49 -4.53
N ASN A 251 16.21 7.72 -4.42
CA ASN A 251 15.59 7.41 -3.14
C ASN A 251 16.55 6.72 -2.17
N LEU A 252 17.25 5.68 -2.63
CA LEU A 252 18.27 4.98 -1.84
C LEU A 252 19.37 5.93 -1.35
N ARG A 253 19.80 6.90 -2.16
CA ARG A 253 20.75 7.95 -1.72
C ARG A 253 20.13 8.88 -0.68
N TYR A 254 18.86 9.25 -0.84
CA TYR A 254 18.17 10.17 0.06
C TYR A 254 18.05 9.59 1.48
N ILE A 255 17.64 8.32 1.60
CA ILE A 255 17.47 7.65 2.89
C ILE A 255 18.76 7.06 3.47
N ASN A 256 19.87 7.13 2.73
CA ASN A 256 21.17 6.61 3.16
C ASN A 256 21.67 7.35 4.41
N GLY A 257 21.71 6.65 5.55
CA GLY A 257 22.07 7.23 6.84
C GLY A 257 20.90 7.88 7.59
N SER A 258 19.67 7.78 7.08
CA SER A 258 18.47 8.25 7.79
C SER A 258 18.34 7.58 9.17
N LEU A 259 17.80 8.33 10.13
CA LEU A 259 17.55 7.79 11.48
C LEU A 259 16.33 6.88 11.53
N VAL A 260 15.35 7.11 10.66
CA VAL A 260 14.07 6.36 10.67
C VAL A 260 13.98 5.41 9.48
N TRP A 261 14.37 5.85 8.28
CA TRP A 261 14.07 5.15 7.04
C TRP A 261 15.19 4.25 6.52
N ALA A 262 16.42 4.38 7.04
CA ALA A 262 17.56 3.64 6.50
C ALA A 262 17.41 2.10 6.57
N GLY A 263 16.58 1.59 7.48
CA GLY A 263 16.27 0.17 7.60
C GLY A 263 15.55 -0.44 6.39
N ILE A 264 14.88 0.37 5.55
CA ILE A 264 14.21 -0.13 4.34
C ILE A 264 15.18 -0.41 3.18
N ILE A 265 16.44 0.07 3.26
CA ILE A 265 17.44 -0.11 2.21
C ILE A 265 17.63 -1.60 1.85
N PRO A 266 17.91 -2.52 2.81
CA PRO A 266 18.10 -3.91 2.44
C PRO A 266 16.81 -4.57 1.91
N PRO A 267 15.63 -4.44 2.55
CA PRO A 267 14.41 -5.01 2.01
C PRO A 267 14.07 -4.55 0.59
N ALA A 268 14.22 -3.26 0.29
CA ALA A 268 13.99 -2.73 -1.06
C ALA A 268 14.94 -3.36 -2.10
N LEU A 269 16.23 -3.51 -1.76
CA LEU A 269 17.19 -4.17 -2.64
C LEU A 269 16.88 -5.66 -2.83
N ILE A 270 16.42 -6.36 -1.78
CA ILE A 270 16.01 -7.76 -1.88
C ILE A 270 14.80 -7.92 -2.80
N GLY A 271 13.76 -7.09 -2.62
CA GLY A 271 12.54 -7.14 -3.43
C GLY A 271 12.83 -6.91 -4.91
N ILE A 272 13.57 -5.84 -5.24
CA ILE A 272 13.99 -5.56 -6.62
C ILE A 272 14.88 -6.70 -7.17
N SER A 273 15.77 -7.26 -6.35
CA SER A 273 16.62 -8.40 -6.76
C SER A 273 15.79 -9.63 -7.13
N ARG A 274 14.73 -9.93 -6.37
CA ARG A 274 13.80 -11.04 -6.66
C ARG A 274 13.05 -10.80 -7.96
N ALA A 275 12.45 -9.61 -8.10
CA ALA A 275 11.63 -9.27 -9.26
C ALA A 275 12.42 -9.42 -10.58
N PHE A 276 13.69 -9.01 -10.58
CA PHE A 276 14.56 -9.10 -11.75
C PHE A 276 15.38 -10.40 -11.86
N ASN A 277 15.25 -11.34 -10.92
CA ASN A 277 16.10 -12.54 -10.80
C ASN A 277 17.62 -12.23 -10.81
N VAL A 278 18.03 -11.20 -10.07
CA VAL A 278 19.43 -10.76 -9.95
C VAL A 278 19.95 -11.05 -8.56
N ASP A 279 21.14 -11.65 -8.47
CA ASP A 279 21.82 -11.84 -7.18
C ASP A 279 22.78 -10.67 -6.87
N LEU A 280 22.43 -9.86 -5.87
CA LEU A 280 23.29 -8.78 -5.37
C LEU A 280 24.28 -9.21 -4.28
N THR A 281 24.17 -10.43 -3.75
CA THR A 281 25.01 -10.96 -2.66
C THR A 281 26.53 -10.90 -2.94
N PRO A 282 27.00 -11.07 -4.19
CA PRO A 282 28.43 -10.94 -4.52
C PRO A 282 29.02 -9.54 -4.28
N TYR A 283 28.19 -8.49 -4.23
CA TYR A 283 28.61 -7.10 -4.04
C TYR A 283 28.59 -6.65 -2.57
N LEU A 284 28.12 -7.52 -1.67
CA LEU A 284 27.97 -7.22 -0.25
C LEU A 284 29.14 -7.72 0.59
N ASN A 285 29.42 -6.97 1.67
CA ASN A 285 30.29 -7.42 2.75
C ASN A 285 29.52 -8.41 3.66
N ASP A 286 30.18 -8.94 4.69
CA ASP A 286 29.57 -9.96 5.56
C ASP A 286 28.36 -9.42 6.36
N HIS A 287 28.36 -8.14 6.74
CA HIS A 287 27.22 -7.50 7.38
C HIS A 287 26.03 -7.40 6.41
N GLY A 288 26.26 -6.96 5.17
CA GLY A 288 25.22 -6.90 4.14
C GLY A 288 24.62 -8.26 3.82
N LYS A 289 25.46 -9.30 3.73
CA LYS A 289 24.98 -10.69 3.53
C LYS A 289 24.13 -11.18 4.70
N ALA A 290 24.54 -10.86 5.94
CA ALA A 290 23.76 -11.23 7.13
C ALA A 290 22.38 -10.56 7.13
N LEU A 291 22.31 -9.26 6.83
CA LEU A 291 21.05 -8.52 6.71
C LEU A 291 20.18 -9.10 5.58
N PHE A 292 20.74 -9.33 4.40
CA PHE A 292 19.99 -9.96 3.30
C PHE A 292 19.47 -11.35 3.66
N GLY A 293 20.25 -12.16 4.38
CA GLY A 293 19.79 -13.48 4.84
C GLY A 293 18.66 -13.38 5.85
N GLN A 294 18.73 -12.42 6.77
CA GLN A 294 17.73 -12.22 7.82
C GLN A 294 16.41 -11.64 7.30
N MET A 295 16.49 -10.64 6.42
CA MET A 295 15.35 -9.78 6.05
C MET A 295 14.50 -10.34 4.93
N GLN A 296 14.69 -11.59 4.50
CA GLN A 296 13.94 -12.20 3.39
C GLN A 296 12.41 -12.22 3.59
N LYS A 297 11.89 -11.94 4.78
CA LYS A 297 10.44 -11.89 5.05
C LYS A 297 10.06 -10.71 5.95
N ASP A 298 10.92 -9.71 6.04
CA ASP A 298 10.68 -8.54 6.88
C ASP A 298 9.71 -7.58 6.19
N SER A 299 8.82 -6.99 6.98
CA SER A 299 7.93 -5.90 6.59
C SER A 299 8.54 -4.54 6.94
N LEU A 300 7.93 -3.45 6.45
CA LEU A 300 8.25 -2.09 6.89
C LEU A 300 8.28 -1.96 8.42
N LEU A 301 7.31 -2.57 9.12
CA LEU A 301 7.24 -2.50 10.59
C LEU A 301 8.38 -3.26 11.29
N ASN A 302 9.05 -4.21 10.62
CA ASN A 302 10.22 -4.87 11.16
C ASN A 302 11.46 -3.97 11.14
N VAL A 303 11.56 -3.04 10.18
CA VAL A 303 12.80 -2.31 9.89
C VAL A 303 12.73 -0.81 10.20
N LEU A 304 11.53 -0.24 10.25
CA LEU A 304 11.32 1.19 10.51
C LEU A 304 11.89 1.60 11.87
N ALA A 305 12.78 2.59 11.86
CA ALA A 305 13.53 3.09 13.02
C ALA A 305 14.40 2.05 13.76
N GLN A 306 14.58 0.83 13.22
CA GLN A 306 15.40 -0.22 13.86
C GLN A 306 16.87 -0.17 13.46
N TYR A 307 17.20 0.52 12.36
CA TYR A 307 18.56 0.59 11.79
C TYR A 307 19.01 2.04 11.55
N PRO A 308 19.03 2.89 12.59
CA PRO A 308 19.38 4.31 12.44
C PRO A 308 20.81 4.47 11.92
N GLY A 309 20.98 5.29 10.88
CA GLY A 309 22.30 5.56 10.31
C GLY A 309 22.85 4.44 9.42
N LEU A 310 22.07 3.41 9.08
CA LEU A 310 22.49 2.40 8.13
C LEU A 310 22.80 3.05 6.77
N THR A 311 23.90 2.65 6.14
CA THR A 311 24.33 3.18 4.84
C THR A 311 24.68 2.06 3.87
N TRP A 312 24.63 2.35 2.57
CA TRP A 312 25.17 1.48 1.53
C TRP A 312 26.62 1.05 1.85
N ALA A 313 27.47 2.01 2.23
CA ALA A 313 28.87 1.76 2.56
C ALA A 313 29.05 0.76 3.73
N SER A 314 28.07 0.66 4.64
CA SER A 314 28.11 -0.29 5.75
C SER A 314 27.74 -1.73 5.37
N ILE A 315 27.09 -1.94 4.22
CA ILE A 315 26.60 -3.26 3.76
C ILE A 315 27.30 -3.74 2.47
N ALA A 316 27.85 -2.83 1.67
CA ALA A 316 28.57 -3.13 0.44
C ALA A 316 30.05 -3.44 0.69
N LYS A 317 30.68 -4.14 -0.25
CA LYS A 317 32.14 -4.27 -0.23
C LYS A 317 32.82 -2.96 -0.63
N PRO A 318 34.05 -2.67 -0.14
CA PRO A 318 34.77 -1.45 -0.45
C PRO A 318 35.04 -1.22 -1.95
N GLU A 319 35.05 -2.27 -2.78
CA GLU A 319 35.21 -2.16 -4.24
C GLU A 319 33.98 -1.54 -4.93
N TYR A 320 32.83 -1.47 -4.24
CA TYR A 320 31.58 -0.91 -4.74
C TYR A 320 31.09 0.24 -3.84
N PRO A 321 31.84 1.36 -3.72
CA PRO A 321 31.48 2.49 -2.85
C PRO A 321 30.14 3.14 -3.19
N THR A 322 29.65 2.96 -4.42
CA THR A 322 28.35 3.44 -4.88
C THR A 322 27.62 2.30 -5.62
N PRO A 323 26.33 2.08 -5.38
CA PRO A 323 25.60 0.97 -6.01
C PRO A 323 25.51 1.10 -7.54
N GLU A 324 25.60 2.31 -8.09
CA GLU A 324 25.57 2.59 -9.52
C GLU A 324 26.74 1.97 -10.30
N GLN A 325 27.84 1.59 -9.64
CA GLN A 325 28.95 0.86 -10.27
C GLN A 325 28.59 -0.59 -10.61
N ILE A 326 27.48 -1.10 -10.07
CA ILE A 326 26.99 -2.45 -10.35
C ILE A 326 26.05 -2.35 -11.57
N PRO A 327 26.43 -2.89 -12.76
CA PRO A 327 25.61 -2.72 -13.96
C PRO A 327 24.20 -3.27 -13.81
N ALA A 328 24.05 -4.37 -13.07
CA ALA A 328 22.74 -4.95 -12.77
C ALA A 328 21.86 -4.01 -11.93
N TYR A 329 22.43 -3.35 -10.91
CA TYR A 329 21.72 -2.34 -10.11
C TYR A 329 21.26 -1.17 -10.98
N ALA A 330 22.16 -0.60 -11.78
CA ALA A 330 21.84 0.53 -12.64
C ALA A 330 20.71 0.19 -13.63
N LYS A 331 20.75 -1.01 -14.23
CA LYS A 331 19.70 -1.50 -15.11
C LYS A 331 18.35 -1.63 -14.39
N MET A 332 18.32 -2.23 -13.20
CA MET A 332 17.07 -2.41 -12.43
C MET A 332 16.45 -1.08 -12.05
N MET A 333 17.25 -0.15 -11.50
CA MET A 333 16.76 1.16 -11.04
C MET A 333 16.27 2.05 -12.19
N ASN A 334 16.96 2.02 -13.33
CA ASN A 334 16.51 2.74 -14.54
C ASN A 334 15.18 2.18 -15.07
N ASP A 335 14.97 0.87 -15.02
CA ASP A 335 13.73 0.24 -15.50
C ASP A 335 12.52 0.52 -14.58
N LEU A 336 12.79 0.83 -13.31
CA LEU A 336 11.81 1.20 -12.28
C LEU A 336 11.65 2.72 -12.08
N THR A 337 12.22 3.55 -12.97
CA THR A 337 11.98 5.00 -12.92
C THR A 337 10.62 5.33 -13.53
N MET A 338 9.75 5.97 -12.74
CA MET A 338 8.38 6.31 -13.16
C MET A 338 8.34 7.28 -14.34
N GLY A 339 7.27 7.21 -15.12
CA GLY A 339 7.05 8.04 -16.31
C GLY A 339 7.77 7.53 -17.56
N THR A 340 8.47 6.39 -17.46
CA THR A 340 9.17 5.75 -18.58
C THR A 340 8.37 4.59 -19.20
N GLY A 341 7.33 4.09 -18.53
CA GLY A 341 6.49 2.97 -18.98
C GLY A 341 5.31 3.39 -19.86
N GLY A 342 4.82 4.62 -19.70
CA GLY A 342 3.72 5.13 -20.52
C GLY A 342 3.22 6.50 -20.09
N THR A 343 2.08 6.92 -20.62
CA THR A 343 1.43 8.21 -20.28
C THR A 343 0.02 7.94 -19.79
N PRO A 344 -0.33 8.26 -18.53
CA PRO A 344 -1.69 8.13 -18.04
C PRO A 344 -2.72 8.85 -18.92
N SER A 345 -3.88 8.24 -19.14
CA SER A 345 -4.98 8.84 -19.91
C SER A 345 -5.90 9.73 -19.04
N ALA A 346 -5.94 9.44 -17.74
CA ALA A 346 -6.86 10.04 -16.78
C ALA A 346 -6.17 11.15 -15.95
N PRO A 347 -6.93 12.13 -15.41
CA PRO A 347 -6.38 13.18 -14.57
C PRO A 347 -5.78 12.62 -13.26
N MET A 348 -4.82 13.35 -12.68
CA MET A 348 -4.10 12.91 -11.49
C MET A 348 -4.13 13.97 -10.39
N LEU A 349 -4.31 13.52 -9.14
CA LEU A 349 -3.96 14.27 -7.92
C LEU A 349 -2.68 13.68 -7.34
N ILE A 350 -1.66 14.51 -7.14
CA ILE A 350 -0.36 14.09 -6.61
C ILE A 350 0.02 15.01 -5.45
N GLN A 351 0.12 14.48 -4.23
CA GLN A 351 0.53 15.23 -3.04
C GLN A 351 1.88 14.77 -2.50
N GLN A 352 2.70 15.69 -2.00
CA GLN A 352 4.04 15.37 -1.53
C GLN A 352 4.44 16.19 -0.31
N GLY A 353 4.84 15.53 0.78
CA GLY A 353 5.45 16.21 1.92
C GLY A 353 6.87 16.68 1.60
N THR A 354 7.36 17.69 2.33
CA THR A 354 8.72 18.22 2.17
C THR A 354 9.48 18.40 3.50
N GLY A 355 9.03 17.75 4.58
CA GLY A 355 9.53 17.92 5.95
C GLY A 355 10.28 16.73 6.53
N GLY A 356 11.26 16.16 5.81
CA GLY A 356 12.03 15.00 6.26
C GLY A 356 13.03 15.22 7.40
N ASP A 357 13.33 16.46 7.80
CA ASP A 357 14.41 16.78 8.74
C ASP A 357 14.20 16.12 10.12
N LEU A 358 12.97 16.12 10.64
CA LEU A 358 12.64 15.57 11.97
C LEU A 358 12.79 14.05 12.05
N VAL A 359 12.72 13.35 10.91
CA VAL A 359 12.91 11.89 10.82
C VAL A 359 14.34 11.52 10.38
N GLY A 360 15.25 12.49 10.40
CA GLY A 360 16.67 12.28 10.15
C GLY A 360 17.04 12.18 8.66
N THR A 361 16.20 12.67 7.75
CA THR A 361 16.50 12.70 6.31
C THR A 361 16.44 14.14 5.79
N PRO A 362 17.52 14.93 5.96
CA PRO A 362 17.43 16.36 5.80
C PRO A 362 17.22 16.79 4.34
N GLY A 363 16.47 17.88 4.14
CA GLY A 363 16.12 18.38 2.81
C GLY A 363 17.22 19.18 2.11
N ASN A 364 18.38 19.35 2.75
CA ASN A 364 19.52 20.11 2.23
C ASN A 364 20.59 19.22 1.55
N GLN A 365 20.28 17.95 1.28
CA GLN A 365 21.20 17.03 0.61
C GLN A 365 21.53 17.52 -0.82
N PRO A 366 22.81 17.76 -1.15
CA PRO A 366 23.22 18.24 -2.47
C PRO A 366 22.74 17.31 -3.59
N GLY A 367 22.11 17.88 -4.62
CA GLY A 367 21.62 17.13 -5.78
C GLY A 367 20.36 16.29 -5.55
N ILE A 368 19.75 16.35 -4.37
CA ILE A 368 18.49 15.65 -4.03
C ILE A 368 17.40 16.66 -3.61
N GLY A 369 17.73 17.52 -2.64
CA GLY A 369 16.80 18.51 -2.10
C GLY A 369 15.80 17.94 -1.09
N ALA A 370 14.68 18.65 -0.92
CA ALA A 370 13.66 18.33 0.07
C ALA A 370 12.79 17.14 -0.32
N GLY A 371 12.26 16.48 0.71
CA GLY A 371 11.36 15.33 0.61
C GLY A 371 10.63 15.15 1.94
N ASP A 372 9.72 14.19 1.98
CA ASP A 372 8.91 13.89 3.18
C ASP A 372 9.67 13.04 4.21
N GLY A 373 10.95 12.75 3.97
CA GLY A 373 11.78 11.91 4.81
C GLY A 373 12.09 10.54 4.20
N VAL A 374 11.28 10.10 3.24
CA VAL A 374 11.52 8.91 2.42
C VAL A 374 11.39 9.20 0.94
N MET A 375 10.38 9.94 0.48
CA MET A 375 10.17 10.31 -0.93
C MET A 375 10.59 11.75 -1.24
N ILE A 376 11.04 12.00 -2.46
CA ILE A 376 11.76 13.22 -2.84
C ILE A 376 10.86 14.15 -3.65
N ALA A 377 10.58 15.35 -3.14
CA ALA A 377 9.66 16.29 -3.78
C ALA A 377 10.15 16.79 -5.14
N GLY A 378 11.47 16.94 -5.30
CA GLY A 378 12.06 17.25 -6.60
C GLY A 378 11.76 16.22 -7.68
N ASP A 379 11.70 14.93 -7.35
CA ASP A 379 11.46 13.88 -8.34
C ASP A 379 9.98 13.86 -8.75
N VAL A 380 9.08 14.00 -7.77
CA VAL A 380 7.63 14.08 -8.00
C VAL A 380 7.25 15.29 -8.85
N ARG A 381 7.89 16.45 -8.63
CA ARG A 381 7.72 17.63 -9.50
C ARG A 381 8.09 17.32 -10.95
N THR A 382 9.19 16.60 -11.19
CA THR A 382 9.61 16.26 -12.55
C THR A 382 8.65 15.30 -13.22
N LEU A 383 8.21 14.26 -12.51
CA LEU A 383 7.19 13.33 -13.01
C LEU A 383 5.89 14.07 -13.38
N ALA A 384 5.38 14.90 -12.47
CA ALA A 384 4.16 15.66 -12.68
C ALA A 384 4.28 16.62 -13.89
N ARG A 385 5.41 17.31 -14.04
CA ARG A 385 5.70 18.20 -15.18
C ARG A 385 5.82 17.43 -16.48
N ASP A 386 6.45 16.26 -16.46
CA ASP A 386 6.59 15.42 -17.63
C ASP A 386 5.21 14.95 -18.12
N TYR A 387 4.35 14.46 -17.23
CA TYR A 387 2.96 14.14 -17.55
C TYR A 387 2.16 15.34 -18.07
N CYS A 388 2.30 16.51 -17.45
CA CYS A 388 1.71 17.76 -17.95
C CYS A 388 2.17 18.07 -19.40
N SER A 389 3.44 17.87 -19.71
CA SER A 389 3.99 18.10 -21.06
C SER A 389 3.41 17.15 -22.11
N ARG A 390 2.98 15.96 -21.67
CA ARG A 390 2.30 14.94 -22.49
C ARG A 390 0.78 15.07 -22.52
N GLY A 391 0.24 16.14 -21.92
CA GLY A 391 -1.19 16.48 -21.97
C GLY A 391 -2.05 15.93 -20.82
N VAL A 392 -1.44 15.28 -19.83
CA VAL A 392 -2.15 14.79 -18.64
C VAL A 392 -2.52 15.97 -17.75
N LYS A 393 -3.76 16.00 -17.27
CA LYS A 393 -4.20 16.98 -16.28
C LYS A 393 -3.69 16.57 -14.90
N VAL A 394 -2.72 17.31 -14.37
CA VAL A 394 -2.16 17.05 -13.04
C VAL A 394 -2.49 18.19 -12.09
N GLN A 395 -3.10 17.84 -10.97
CA GLN A 395 -3.18 18.67 -9.78
C GLN A 395 -2.08 18.22 -8.81
N TYR A 396 -1.04 19.03 -8.69
CA TYR A 396 0.09 18.77 -7.81
C TYR A 396 0.07 19.68 -6.59
N GLY A 397 0.38 19.15 -5.41
CA GLY A 397 0.54 19.93 -4.19
C GLY A 397 1.69 19.43 -3.33
N GLU A 398 2.38 20.39 -2.71
CA GLU A 398 3.38 20.11 -1.69
C GLU A 398 2.84 20.55 -0.33
N THR A 399 3.10 19.78 0.72
CA THR A 399 2.78 20.12 2.10
C THR A 399 4.07 20.45 2.87
N PRO A 400 4.42 21.75 3.00
CA PRO A 400 5.66 22.15 3.62
C PRO A 400 5.78 21.66 5.05
N LEU A 401 7.00 21.31 5.47
CA LEU A 401 7.34 20.91 6.84
C LEU A 401 6.68 19.62 7.33
N LEU A 402 5.89 18.93 6.50
CA LEU A 402 5.28 17.66 6.88
C LEU A 402 6.15 16.48 6.47
N SER A 403 6.38 15.58 7.42
CA SER A 403 7.02 14.30 7.18
C SER A 403 6.04 13.31 6.54
N HIS A 404 6.56 12.17 6.07
CA HIS A 404 5.83 11.19 5.28
C HIS A 404 4.61 10.63 5.99
N THR A 405 4.82 10.10 7.21
CA THR A 405 3.75 9.63 8.09
C THR A 405 4.05 10.05 9.54
N PRO A 406 3.02 10.42 10.31
CA PRO A 406 1.61 10.52 9.93
C PRO A 406 1.25 11.82 9.17
N ASP A 407 2.13 12.81 9.13
CA ASP A 407 1.77 14.20 8.85
C ASP A 407 1.20 14.45 7.45
N ALA A 408 1.95 14.15 6.39
CA ALA A 408 1.51 14.39 5.01
C ALA A 408 0.35 13.46 4.62
N LEU A 409 0.30 12.24 5.16
CA LEU A 409 -0.80 11.30 5.00
C LEU A 409 -2.13 11.90 5.50
N LEU A 410 -2.13 12.56 6.67
CA LEU A 410 -3.33 13.16 7.25
C LEU A 410 -3.89 14.34 6.41
N VAL A 411 -3.05 15.00 5.62
CA VAL A 411 -3.51 16.03 4.67
C VAL A 411 -4.05 15.38 3.38
N TRP A 412 -3.38 14.35 2.89
CA TRP A 412 -3.75 13.67 1.64
C TRP A 412 -5.11 12.98 1.69
N ILE A 413 -5.50 12.41 2.85
CA ILE A 413 -6.77 11.68 3.02
C ILE A 413 -8.00 12.53 2.65
N PRO A 414 -8.26 13.69 3.29
CA PRO A 414 -9.44 14.49 2.97
C PRO A 414 -9.39 15.06 1.53
N GLU A 415 -8.21 15.41 1.01
CA GLU A 415 -8.07 15.89 -0.37
C GLU A 415 -8.41 14.80 -1.38
N THR A 416 -7.91 13.58 -1.17
CA THR A 416 -8.24 12.40 -1.98
C THR A 416 -9.73 12.13 -1.94
N LEU A 417 -10.36 12.15 -0.77
CA LEU A 417 -11.80 11.94 -0.63
C LEU A 417 -12.61 12.93 -1.47
N LEU A 418 -12.29 14.22 -1.37
CA LEU A 418 -12.95 15.27 -2.15
C LEU A 418 -12.69 15.13 -3.65
N TRP A 419 -11.45 14.86 -4.03
CA TRP A 419 -11.05 14.75 -5.42
C TRP A 419 -11.68 13.54 -6.11
N VAL A 420 -11.69 12.38 -5.46
CA VAL A 420 -12.36 11.14 -5.93
C VAL A 420 -13.85 11.40 -6.10
N ASN A 421 -14.51 11.97 -5.10
CA ASN A 421 -15.93 12.29 -5.16
C ASN A 421 -16.26 13.25 -6.33
N ALA A 422 -15.39 14.22 -6.60
CA ALA A 422 -15.54 15.13 -7.73
C ALA A 422 -15.43 14.40 -9.09
N ARG A 423 -14.58 13.38 -9.22
CA ARG A 423 -14.48 12.57 -10.46
C ARG A 423 -15.79 11.80 -10.71
N PHE A 424 -16.33 11.15 -9.68
CA PHE A 424 -17.59 10.40 -9.79
C PHE A 424 -18.82 11.28 -9.95
N ALA A 425 -18.73 12.56 -9.61
CA ALA A 425 -19.74 13.58 -9.88
C ALA A 425 -19.57 14.26 -11.25
N ASP A 426 -18.72 13.72 -12.13
CA ASP A 426 -18.41 14.25 -13.46
C ASP A 426 -17.94 15.72 -13.48
N LEU A 427 -17.37 16.20 -12.37
CA LEU A 427 -16.79 17.54 -12.31
C LEU A 427 -15.47 17.58 -13.08
N THR A 428 -15.17 18.72 -13.71
CA THR A 428 -13.90 18.87 -14.44
C THR A 428 -12.70 18.72 -13.50
N ALA A 429 -11.65 18.04 -13.95
CA ALA A 429 -10.42 17.88 -13.17
C ALA A 429 -9.68 19.22 -13.06
N PRO A 430 -9.34 19.67 -11.84
CA PRO A 430 -8.42 20.79 -11.70
C PRO A 430 -7.03 20.37 -12.21
N GLN A 431 -6.23 21.36 -12.61
CA GLN A 431 -4.81 21.17 -12.89
C GLN A 431 -4.04 22.45 -12.58
N ASN A 432 -2.77 22.31 -12.25
CA ASN A 432 -1.86 23.43 -12.03
C ASN A 432 -0.51 23.22 -12.73
N CYS A 433 -0.50 22.50 -13.86
CA CYS A 433 0.70 22.17 -14.65
C CYS A 433 1.68 23.34 -14.87
N GLY A 434 1.17 24.54 -15.15
CA GLY A 434 2.00 25.74 -15.36
C GLY A 434 2.63 26.34 -14.09
N GLN A 435 2.21 25.88 -12.91
CA GLN A 435 2.65 26.37 -11.60
C GLN A 435 3.61 25.40 -10.88
N ILE A 436 3.76 24.18 -11.39
CA ILE A 436 4.63 23.16 -10.77
C ILE A 436 6.09 23.60 -10.91
N PRO A 437 6.82 23.83 -9.80
CA PRO A 437 8.23 24.24 -9.85
C PRO A 437 9.10 23.20 -10.55
N VAL A 438 10.27 23.61 -11.06
CA VAL A 438 11.23 22.67 -11.66
C VAL A 438 11.70 21.66 -10.61
N GLY A 439 11.69 20.37 -10.97
CA GLY A 439 12.15 19.28 -10.12
C GLY A 439 13.59 18.84 -10.42
N ASN A 440 13.94 17.63 -9.98
CA ASN A 440 15.24 17.00 -10.20
C ASN A 440 15.34 16.39 -11.60
N SER A 441 16.56 16.17 -12.10
CA SER A 441 16.74 15.41 -13.34
C SER A 441 16.36 13.94 -13.13
N LEU A 442 15.55 13.36 -14.01
CA LEU A 442 15.27 11.92 -14.08
C LEU A 442 16.12 11.22 -15.15
N ALA A 443 17.28 11.80 -15.48
CA ALA A 443 18.22 11.15 -16.40
C ALA A 443 18.66 9.79 -15.85
N SER A 444 18.65 8.78 -16.72
CA SER A 444 19.07 7.44 -16.36
C SER A 444 20.50 7.40 -15.82
N ILE A 445 20.72 6.51 -14.86
CA ILE A 445 22.06 6.17 -14.37
C ILE A 445 22.88 5.67 -15.56
N PRO A 446 24.05 6.27 -15.86
CA PRO A 446 24.91 5.81 -16.94
C PRO A 446 25.28 4.34 -16.74
N ALA A 447 25.29 3.56 -17.83
CA ALA A 447 25.87 2.23 -17.79
C ALA A 447 27.39 2.35 -17.53
N PRO A 448 27.95 1.63 -16.52
CA PRO A 448 29.38 1.63 -16.23
C PRO A 448 30.25 1.11 -17.36
#